data_AF-A0A9E5E302-F1
#
_entry.id   AF-A0A9E5E302-F1
#
_cell.length_a   1.000
_cell.length_b   1.000
_cell.length_c   1.000
_cell.angle_alpha   90.00
_cell.angle_beta   90.00
_cell.angle_gamma   90.00
#
_symmetry.space_group_name_H-M   'P 1'
#
loop_
_entity.id
_entity.type
_entity.pdbx_description
1 polymer ?
#
loop_
_entity_poly.entity_id
_entity_poly.type
_entity_poly.pdbx_seq_one_letter_code
_entity_poly.pdbx_strand_id
1 'polypeptide(L)'
;MSETPSSSRDVEAIYSILGQDVVLLTLPRGQKRCFVPDWPKMTLAATKTNVYQSELATGDVGVLLGSAGNGICTIDCDSDEAAEVLLNANPAFSKTFRTRGA
;
A
#
# COMPACT_ATOMS: atom_id res chain seq x y z
N MET A 1 -17.54 3.77 22.13
CA MET A 1 -16.14 3.79 22.60
C MET A 1 -15.28 4.02 21.39
N SER A 2 -14.65 5.18 21.32
CA SER A 2 -13.84 5.62 20.17
C SER A 2 -12.42 5.12 20.37
N GLU A 3 -11.95 4.20 19.53
CA GLU A 3 -10.53 3.89 19.45
C GLU A 3 -9.94 4.49 18.18
N THR A 4 -9.09 5.49 18.34
CA THR A 4 -7.97 5.80 17.42
C THR A 4 -7.00 6.68 18.21
N PRO A 5 -5.70 6.34 18.25
CA PRO A 5 -4.86 6.35 17.05
C PRO A 5 -3.96 5.10 16.88
N SER A 6 -4.06 4.41 15.74
CA SER A 6 -3.18 3.30 15.32
C SER A 6 -2.17 3.71 14.23
N SER A 7 -2.21 4.96 13.77
CA SER A 7 -1.80 5.30 12.42
C SER A 7 -0.30 5.31 12.14
N SER A 8 0.56 5.50 13.15
CA SER A 8 2.03 5.38 12.97
C SER A 8 2.49 3.92 12.92
N ARG A 9 1.84 3.02 13.67
CA ARG A 9 2.20 1.59 13.68
C ARG A 9 1.77 0.91 12.38
N ASP A 10 0.68 1.38 11.79
CA ASP A 10 0.17 0.86 10.54
C ASP A 10 1.16 1.12 9.38
N VAL A 11 1.80 2.29 9.33
CA VAL A 11 2.81 2.63 8.31
C VAL A 11 4.09 1.78 8.47
N GLU A 12 4.59 1.63 9.70
CA GLU A 12 5.76 0.77 9.97
C GLU A 12 5.50 -0.69 9.62
N ALA A 13 4.30 -1.20 9.91
CA ALA A 13 3.90 -2.55 9.53
C ALA A 13 3.90 -2.74 8.00
N ILE A 14 3.40 -1.75 7.24
CA ILE A 14 3.43 -1.79 5.77
C ILE A 14 4.88 -1.86 5.28
N TYR A 15 5.78 -1.03 5.81
CA TYR A 15 7.20 -1.10 5.43
C TYR A 15 7.87 -2.42 5.84
N SER A 16 7.48 -3.01 6.96
CA SER A 16 8.01 -4.32 7.38
C SER A 16 7.60 -5.44 6.42
N ILE A 17 6.47 -5.32 5.73
CA ILE A 17 5.95 -6.33 4.81
C ILE A 17 6.49 -6.11 3.40
N LEU A 18 6.40 -4.87 2.89
CA LEU A 18 6.70 -4.54 1.49
C LEU A 18 8.17 -4.15 1.28
N GLY A 19 8.92 -3.92 2.36
CA GLY A 19 10.29 -3.43 2.33
C GLY A 19 10.38 -1.91 2.48
N GLN A 20 11.58 -1.42 2.75
CA GLN A 20 11.81 0.02 3.00
C GLN A 20 11.84 0.86 1.73
N ASP A 21 12.06 0.23 0.57
CA ASP A 21 12.29 0.90 -0.71
C ASP A 21 11.00 1.15 -1.51
N VAL A 22 9.87 1.20 -0.81
CA VAL A 22 8.54 1.39 -1.41
C VAL A 22 8.09 2.84 -1.25
N VAL A 23 7.43 3.34 -2.29
CA VAL A 23 6.83 4.68 -2.29
C VAL A 23 5.39 4.56 -1.77
N LEU A 24 5.19 5.01 -0.54
CA LEU A 24 3.86 5.10 0.07
C LEU A 24 3.25 6.47 -0.22
N LEU A 25 1.98 6.48 -0.58
CA LEU A 25 1.20 7.68 -0.87
C LEU A 25 0.22 7.93 0.27
N THR A 26 0.14 9.17 0.74
CA THR A 26 -0.91 9.56 1.69
C THR A 26 -2.24 9.77 0.96
N LEU A 27 -3.31 9.22 1.53
CA LEU A 27 -4.69 9.43 1.09
C LEU A 27 -5.50 9.96 2.27
N PRO A 28 -6.40 10.93 2.06
CA PRO A 28 -7.37 11.30 3.10
C PRO A 28 -8.20 10.07 3.49
N ARG A 29 -8.45 9.93 4.79
CA ARG A 29 -9.16 8.77 5.34
C ARG A 29 -10.52 8.54 4.66
N GLY A 30 -10.77 7.31 4.25
CA GLY A 30 -11.99 6.88 3.56
C GLY A 30 -12.09 7.32 2.10
N GLN A 31 -11.05 7.97 1.55
CA GLN A 31 -11.01 8.38 0.16
C GLN A 31 -10.18 7.41 -0.67
N LYS A 32 -10.69 7.03 -1.84
CA LYS A 32 -9.99 6.15 -2.78
C LYS A 32 -9.10 6.89 -3.79
N ARG A 33 -8.79 8.17 -3.56
CA ARG A 33 -7.96 8.97 -4.46
C ARG A 33 -6.80 9.65 -3.73
N CYS A 34 -5.63 9.64 -4.35
CA CYS A 34 -4.49 10.42 -3.91
C CYS A 34 -4.68 11.89 -4.34
N PHE A 35 -4.56 12.81 -3.40
CA PHE A 35 -4.69 14.25 -3.65
C PHE A 35 -3.34 14.96 -3.82
N VAL A 36 -2.23 14.22 -3.67
CA VAL A 36 -0.90 14.74 -3.92
C VAL A 36 -0.79 15.06 -5.43
N PRO A 37 -0.52 16.32 -5.81
CA PRO A 37 -0.31 16.67 -7.20
C PRO A 37 0.86 15.88 -7.78
N ASP A 38 0.75 15.45 -9.04
CA ASP A 38 1.79 14.67 -9.71
C ASP A 38 2.24 13.41 -8.93
N TRP A 39 1.36 12.80 -8.12
CA TRP A 39 1.67 11.59 -7.35
C TRP A 39 2.33 10.44 -8.16
N PRO A 40 2.07 10.24 -9.48
CA PRO A 40 2.78 9.20 -10.24
C PRO A 40 4.29 9.45 -10.37
N LYS A 41 4.75 10.68 -10.12
CA LYS A 41 6.17 11.10 -10.17
C LYS A 41 6.83 11.14 -8.80
N MET A 42 6.12 10.74 -7.73
CA MET A 42 6.68 10.73 -6.38
C MET A 42 7.89 9.81 -6.31
N THR A 43 8.89 10.24 -5.54
CA THR A 43 10.13 9.49 -5.34
C THR A 43 10.19 8.94 -3.92
N LEU A 44 10.97 7.87 -3.74
CA LEU A 44 11.24 7.31 -2.42
C LEU A 44 11.75 8.39 -1.45
N ALA A 45 12.74 9.18 -1.89
CA ALA A 45 13.33 10.24 -1.08
C ALA A 45 12.29 11.29 -0.63
N ALA A 46 11.38 11.70 -1.52
CA ALA A 46 10.34 12.67 -1.18
C ALA A 46 9.38 12.13 -0.11
N THR A 47 9.03 10.84 -0.19
CA THR A 47 8.11 10.21 0.78
C THR A 47 8.76 9.89 2.12
N LYS A 48 10.09 9.84 2.22
CA LYS A 48 10.81 9.48 3.46
C LYS A 48 11.12 10.66 4.37
N THR A 49 10.69 11.88 4.04
CA THR A 49 10.84 13.03 4.93
C THR A 49 9.97 12.88 6.18
N ASN A 50 10.42 13.39 7.34
CA ASN A 50 9.66 13.29 8.59
C ASN A 50 8.26 13.92 8.48
N VAL A 51 8.13 15.01 7.71
CA VAL A 51 6.85 15.68 7.46
C VAL A 51 5.90 14.73 6.72
N TYR A 52 6.36 14.13 5.62
CA TYR A 52 5.53 13.23 4.82
C TYR A 52 5.17 11.94 5.59
N GLN A 53 6.10 11.40 6.37
CA GLN A 53 5.84 10.24 7.23
C GLN A 53 4.79 10.55 8.31
N SER A 54 4.79 11.77 8.85
CA SER A 54 3.75 12.23 9.78
C SER A 54 2.38 12.33 9.07
N GLU A 55 2.34 12.76 7.82
CA GLU A 55 1.11 12.82 7.02
C GLU A 55 0.56 11.43 6.69
N LEU A 56 1.43 10.48 6.30
CA LEU A 56 1.07 9.08 6.10
C LEU A 56 0.40 8.49 7.35
N ALA A 57 0.93 8.83 8.52
CA ALA A 57 0.38 8.43 9.81
C ALA A 57 -0.92 9.18 10.20
N THR A 58 -1.62 9.86 9.31
CA THR A 58 -2.95 10.42 9.61
C THR A 58 -4.06 9.91 8.69
N GLY A 59 -3.68 9.50 7.48
CA GLY A 59 -4.57 9.06 6.42
C GLY A 59 -4.63 7.55 6.22
N ASP A 60 -5.25 7.17 5.11
CA ASP A 60 -5.08 5.85 4.52
C ASP A 60 -3.81 5.85 3.67
N VAL A 61 -3.26 4.66 3.40
CA VAL A 61 -2.01 4.49 2.69
C VAL A 61 -2.24 3.83 1.34
N GLY A 62 -1.71 4.45 0.30
CA GLY A 62 -1.59 3.87 -1.04
C GLY A 62 -0.16 3.41 -1.28
N VAL A 63 0.01 2.46 -2.18
CA VAL A 63 1.33 2.00 -2.64
C VAL A 63 1.47 2.37 -4.10
N LEU A 64 2.52 3.12 -4.45
CA LEU A 64 2.84 3.37 -5.85
C LEU A 64 3.32 2.05 -6.49
N LEU A 65 2.78 1.72 -7.66
CA LEU A 65 3.05 0.46 -8.37
C LEU A 65 3.97 0.67 -9.58
N GLY A 66 4.41 -0.44 -10.18
CA GLY A 66 5.23 -0.46 -11.38
C GLY A 66 6.64 0.04 -11.14
N SER A 67 7.32 0.51 -12.18
CA SER A 67 8.71 0.96 -12.11
C SER A 67 8.94 2.11 -11.12
N ALA A 68 7.99 3.06 -11.03
CA ALA A 68 8.04 4.15 -10.07
C ALA A 68 7.88 3.67 -8.61
N GLY A 69 7.25 2.51 -8.42
CA GLY A 69 7.02 1.83 -7.14
C GLY A 69 8.03 0.72 -6.82
N ASN A 70 9.24 0.79 -7.37
CA ASN A 70 10.27 -0.25 -7.22
C ASN A 70 9.84 -1.65 -7.70
N GLY A 71 9.02 -1.70 -8.76
CA GLY A 71 8.58 -2.94 -9.40
C GLY A 71 7.44 -3.67 -8.68
N ILE A 72 6.83 -3.08 -7.65
CA ILE A 72 5.66 -3.67 -6.99
C ILE A 72 4.49 -3.71 -7.96
N CYS A 73 3.84 -4.87 -8.05
CA CYS A 73 2.63 -5.09 -8.81
C CYS A 73 1.55 -5.66 -7.90
N THR A 74 0.29 -5.45 -8.27
CA THR A 74 -0.84 -6.07 -7.61
C THR A 74 -1.71 -6.80 -8.62
N ILE A 75 -2.39 -7.84 -8.16
CA ILE A 75 -3.48 -8.48 -8.87
C ILE A 75 -4.67 -8.41 -7.94
N ASP A 76 -5.71 -7.73 -8.38
CA ASP A 76 -6.96 -7.62 -7.62
C ASP A 76 -7.95 -8.67 -8.15
N CYS A 77 -8.59 -9.38 -7.24
CA CYS A 77 -9.57 -10.42 -7.57
C CYS A 77 -10.90 -10.05 -6.93
N ASP A 78 -11.93 -9.93 -7.76
CA ASP A 78 -13.27 -9.51 -7.31
C ASP A 78 -13.96 -10.54 -6.40
N SER A 79 -13.50 -11.79 -6.39
CA SER A 79 -14.04 -12.87 -5.55
C SER A 79 -12.96 -13.86 -5.09
N ASP A 80 -13.26 -14.59 -4.00
CA ASP A 80 -12.39 -15.64 -3.49
C ASP A 80 -12.17 -16.75 -4.51
N GLU A 81 -13.22 -17.12 -5.27
CA GLU A 81 -13.14 -18.14 -6.31
C GLU A 81 -12.18 -17.71 -7.43
N ALA A 82 -12.21 -16.43 -7.83
CA ALA A 82 -11.26 -15.90 -8.81
C ALA A 82 -9.82 -15.95 -8.27
N ALA A 83 -9.61 -15.63 -7.00
CA ALA A 83 -8.31 -15.73 -6.35
C ALA A 83 -7.80 -17.19 -6.29
N GLU A 84 -8.67 -18.16 -5.99
CA GLU A 84 -8.32 -19.58 -6.00
C GLU A 84 -7.93 -20.07 -7.40
N VAL A 85 -8.67 -19.69 -8.43
CA VAL A 85 -8.34 -20.01 -9.83
C VAL A 85 -6.96 -19.45 -10.20
N LEU A 86 -6.68 -18.19 -9.84
CA LEU A 86 -5.40 -17.54 -10.09
C LEU A 86 -4.24 -18.30 -9.42
N LEU A 87 -4.41 -18.68 -8.16
CA LEU A 87 -3.38 -19.38 -7.37
C LEU A 87 -3.13 -20.80 -7.89
N ASN A 88 -4.18 -21.52 -8.28
CA ASN A 88 -4.05 -22.86 -8.85
C ASN A 88 -3.33 -22.83 -10.21
N ALA A 89 -3.62 -21.82 -11.03
CA ALA A 89 -2.94 -21.61 -12.31
C ALA A 89 -1.49 -21.12 -12.14
N ASN A 90 -1.19 -20.40 -11.05
CA ASN A 90 0.12 -19.79 -10.80
C ASN A 90 0.61 -20.12 -9.38
N PRO A 91 1.06 -21.36 -9.11
CA PRO A 91 1.39 -21.79 -7.75
C PRO A 91 2.46 -20.94 -7.05
N ALA A 92 3.34 -20.26 -7.80
CA ALA A 92 4.33 -19.35 -7.24
C ALA A 92 3.70 -18.15 -6.48
N PHE A 93 2.51 -17.70 -6.87
CA PHE A 93 1.81 -16.59 -6.22
C PHE A 93 1.29 -16.93 -4.83
N SER A 94 1.24 -18.22 -4.46
CA SER A 94 0.94 -18.63 -3.07
C SER A 94 1.97 -18.11 -2.07
N LYS A 95 3.17 -17.75 -2.53
CA LYS A 95 4.28 -17.24 -1.72
C LYS A 95 4.38 -15.71 -1.72
N THR A 96 3.51 -14.99 -2.44
CA THR A 96 3.51 -13.52 -2.41
C THR A 96 2.71 -13.02 -1.21
N PHE A 97 2.92 -11.75 -0.85
CA PHE A 97 2.05 -11.08 0.11
C PHE A 97 0.62 -11.03 -0.44
N ARG A 98 -0.38 -11.29 0.41
CA ARG A 98 -1.79 -11.36 0.05
C ARG A 98 -2.62 -10.74 1.16
N THR A 99 -3.65 -10.00 0.77
CA THR A 99 -4.65 -9.42 1.67
C THR A 99 -6.04 -9.89 1.26
N ARG A 100 -6.97 -9.92 2.21
CA ARG A 100 -8.39 -10.18 1.95
C ARG A 100 -9.19 -9.01 2.52
N GLY A 101 -10.15 -8.50 1.74
CA GLY A 101 -11.10 -7.51 2.23
C GLY A 101 -11.93 -8.05 3.40
N ALA A 102 -12.37 -7.15 4.28
CA ALA A 102 -13.26 -7.47 5.39
C ALA A 102 -14.72 -7.63 4.94
#